data_AF-A0A953FFP8-F1
#
_entry.id   AF-A0A953FFP8-F1
#
_cell.length_a   1.000
_cell.length_b   1.000
_cell.length_c   1.000
_cell.angle_alpha   90.00
_cell.angle_beta   90.00
_cell.angle_gamma   90.00
#
_symmetry.space_group_name_H-M   'P 1'
#
loop_
_entity.id
_entity.type
_entity.pdbx_description
1 polymer ?
#
loop_
_entity_poly.entity_id
_entity_poly.type
_entity_poly.pdbx_seq_one_letter_code
_entity_poly.pdbx_strand_id
1 'polypeptide(L)'
;MERTRIRPLLVLLCICVIAATADAQRFYVKLGGKVTDHFTGDPMKGVLVRLLKAGKQEAEKITRADGSYEFTLDRGWRYSVWYSKQDRITKHIDVNTEGIPAYPDVPFYEMDVQMTMVEWINDFDFAIFDQALGEASFKQSVRNMSWDLDYTEKMRPTLAKTMDEYEKTYRGYYKRKSARQPPTKRVAVVDSAGTVPVREEDRK
;
A
#
# COMPACT_ATOMS: atom_id res chain seq x y z
N MET A 1 -10.10 5.82 75.51
CA MET A 1 -10.97 4.77 74.96
C MET A 1 -11.43 5.22 73.58
N GLU A 2 -10.58 4.98 72.57
CA GLU A 2 -10.83 5.33 71.16
C GLU A 2 -11.99 4.51 70.60
N ARG A 3 -12.93 5.18 69.92
CA ARG A 3 -13.81 4.53 68.94
C ARG A 3 -13.70 5.27 67.62
N THR A 4 -12.81 4.75 66.80
CA THR A 4 -12.60 5.05 65.39
C THR A 4 -13.94 4.90 64.64
N ARG A 5 -14.51 6.00 64.16
CA ARG A 5 -15.61 6.00 63.17
C ARG A 5 -15.10 6.53 61.83
N ILE A 6 -14.22 5.76 61.20
CA ILE A 6 -13.90 5.91 59.77
C ILE A 6 -14.67 4.80 59.06
N ARG A 7 -15.82 5.11 58.43
CA ARG A 7 -16.61 4.27 57.48
C ARG A 7 -17.95 5.00 57.21
N PRO A 8 -18.05 5.81 56.13
CA PRO A 8 -18.44 5.23 54.82
C PRO A 8 -17.77 5.88 53.58
N LEU A 9 -16.95 6.93 53.75
CA LEU A 9 -16.38 7.70 52.63
C LEU A 9 -15.37 6.89 51.79
N LEU A 10 -14.66 5.94 52.42
CA LEU A 10 -13.61 5.15 51.77
C LEU A 10 -14.16 3.99 50.93
N VAL A 11 -15.41 3.58 51.15
CA VAL A 11 -16.07 2.55 50.32
C VAL A 11 -16.63 3.14 49.03
N LEU A 12 -17.09 4.39 49.06
CA LEU A 12 -17.62 5.08 47.88
C LEU A 12 -16.51 5.42 46.87
N LEU A 13 -15.31 5.75 47.35
CA LEU A 13 -14.15 6.07 46.50
C LEU A 13 -13.63 4.85 45.71
N CYS A 14 -13.73 3.64 46.27
CA CYS A 14 -13.30 2.42 45.56
C CYS A 14 -14.27 1.97 44.46
N ILE A 15 -15.55 2.35 44.50
CA ILE A 15 -16.53 1.97 43.47
C ILE A 15 -16.38 2.84 42.21
N CYS A 16 -15.90 4.08 42.32
CA CYS A 16 -15.71 4.98 41.17
C CYS A 16 -14.46 4.67 40.33
N VAL A 17 -13.47 3.94 40.84
CA VAL A 17 -12.23 3.64 40.11
C VAL A 17 -12.37 2.42 39.17
N ILE A 18 -13.36 1.55 39.39
CA ILE A 18 -13.56 0.33 38.58
C ILE A 18 -14.34 0.61 37.27
N ALA A 19 -15.03 1.75 37.17
CA ALA A 19 -15.82 2.09 35.98
C ALA A 19 -14.99 2.62 34.78
N ALA A 20 -13.68 2.80 34.94
CA ALA A 20 -12.84 3.50 33.95
C ALA A 20 -12.13 2.60 32.93
N THR A 21 -12.35 1.27 32.94
CA THR A 21 -11.71 0.36 31.97
C THR A 21 -12.71 -0.56 31.30
N ALA A 22 -13.77 0.01 30.72
CA ALA A 22 -14.47 -0.62 29.61
C ALA A 22 -13.83 -0.13 28.30
N ASP A 23 -12.57 -0.49 28.06
CA ASP A 23 -12.05 -0.48 26.69
C ASP A 23 -12.66 -1.69 25.99
N ALA A 24 -13.92 -1.55 25.58
CA ALA A 24 -14.50 -2.47 24.64
C ALA A 24 -13.68 -2.33 23.36
N GLN A 25 -12.70 -3.23 23.16
CA GLN A 25 -11.90 -3.27 21.95
C GLN A 25 -12.84 -3.20 20.76
N ARG A 26 -12.87 -2.03 20.13
CA ARG A 26 -13.78 -1.76 19.03
C ARG A 26 -13.32 -2.61 17.86
N PHE A 27 -14.16 -3.53 17.43
CA PHE A 27 -13.89 -4.38 16.27
C PHE A 27 -13.48 -3.55 15.04
N TYR A 28 -12.48 -4.01 14.30
CA TYR A 28 -11.99 -3.38 13.09
C TYR A 28 -11.56 -4.39 12.02
N VAL A 29 -11.36 -3.91 10.80
CA VAL A 29 -10.63 -4.65 9.75
C VAL A 29 -9.23 -4.06 9.64
N LYS A 30 -8.21 -4.89 9.81
CA LYS A 30 -6.82 -4.55 9.55
C LYS A 30 -6.55 -4.74 8.06
N LEU A 31 -6.32 -3.64 7.35
CA LEU A 31 -6.00 -3.67 5.92
C LEU A 31 -4.54 -3.30 5.76
N GLY A 32 -3.75 -4.16 5.14
CA GLY A 32 -2.35 -3.87 4.84
C GLY A 32 -1.89 -4.59 3.59
N GLY A 33 -0.64 -4.33 3.20
CA GLY A 33 -0.01 -5.03 2.10
C GLY A 33 1.26 -4.33 1.65
N LYS A 34 1.77 -4.73 0.48
CA LYS A 34 2.91 -4.08 -0.16
C LYS A 34 2.52 -3.50 -1.51
N VAL A 35 3.21 -2.41 -1.85
CA VAL A 35 3.19 -1.85 -3.20
C VAL A 35 4.51 -2.16 -3.87
N THR A 36 4.46 -2.73 -5.08
CA THR A 36 5.63 -3.11 -5.87
C THR A 36 5.60 -2.51 -7.27
N ASP A 37 6.75 -2.46 -7.93
CA ASP A 37 6.82 -2.14 -9.37
C ASP A 37 6.35 -3.35 -10.17
N HIS A 38 5.49 -3.12 -11.18
CA HIS A 38 4.91 -4.20 -11.99
C HIS A 38 5.95 -5.04 -12.73
N PHE A 39 7.02 -4.43 -13.23
CA PHE A 39 7.99 -5.13 -14.06
C PHE A 39 9.11 -5.78 -13.25
N THR A 40 9.62 -5.09 -12.23
CA THR A 40 10.74 -5.63 -11.44
C THR A 40 10.26 -6.46 -10.26
N GLY A 41 9.03 -6.24 -9.78
CA GLY A 41 8.54 -6.82 -8.53
C GLY A 41 9.13 -6.18 -7.28
N ASP A 42 10.00 -5.18 -7.44
CA ASP A 42 10.69 -4.55 -6.31
C ASP A 42 9.70 -3.75 -5.46
N PRO A 43 9.87 -3.71 -4.13
CA PRO A 43 9.07 -2.88 -3.27
C PRO A 43 9.22 -1.39 -3.59
N MET A 44 8.10 -0.67 -3.59
CA MET A 44 8.06 0.75 -3.91
C MET A 44 7.84 1.61 -2.67
N LYS A 45 8.89 2.31 -2.25
CA LYS A 45 8.81 3.41 -1.28
C LYS A 45 8.14 4.64 -1.89
N GLY A 46 7.47 5.43 -1.07
CA GLY A 46 7.01 6.77 -1.47
C GLY A 46 5.72 6.77 -2.30
N VAL A 47 4.96 5.68 -2.31
CA VAL A 47 3.61 5.64 -2.89
C VAL A 47 2.65 6.24 -1.87
N LEU A 48 1.84 7.20 -2.30
CA LEU A 48 0.77 7.79 -1.50
C LEU A 48 -0.44 6.85 -1.57
N VAL A 49 -0.78 6.25 -0.43
CA VAL A 49 -1.97 5.44 -0.23
C VAL A 49 -2.99 6.27 0.54
N ARG A 50 -4.13 6.58 -0.07
CA ARG A 50 -5.22 7.35 0.54
C ARG A 50 -6.40 6.43 0.85
N LEU A 51 -6.92 6.55 2.06
CA LEU A 51 -8.12 5.88 2.50
C LEU A 51 -9.28 6.88 2.46
N LEU A 52 -10.28 6.59 1.64
CA LEU A 52 -11.53 7.33 1.61
C LEU A 52 -12.59 6.53 2.37
N LYS A 53 -13.36 7.19 3.24
CA LYS A 53 -14.51 6.64 3.96
C LYS A 53 -15.76 7.40 3.52
N ALA A 54 -16.73 6.69 2.94
CA ALA A 54 -17.91 7.30 2.33
C ALA A 54 -17.57 8.47 1.38
N GLY A 55 -16.55 8.29 0.55
CA GLY A 55 -16.09 9.28 -0.44
C GLY A 55 -15.27 10.45 0.10
N LYS A 56 -15.07 10.56 1.42
CA LYS A 56 -14.23 11.60 2.03
C LYS A 56 -12.89 11.02 2.45
N GLN A 57 -11.82 11.79 2.31
CA GLN A 57 -10.50 11.36 2.80
C GLN A 57 -10.54 11.21 4.32
N GLU A 58 -10.31 9.98 4.80
CA GLU A 58 -10.23 9.63 6.23
C GLU A 58 -8.77 9.67 6.70
N ALA A 59 -7.87 9.09 5.90
CA ALA A 59 -6.46 8.96 6.25
C ALA A 59 -5.58 8.81 5.02
N GLU A 60 -4.27 8.98 5.20
CA GLU A 60 -3.27 8.71 4.18
C GLU A 60 -2.00 8.11 4.80
N LYS A 61 -1.26 7.35 4.00
CA LYS A 61 0.04 6.75 4.33
C LYS A 61 0.97 6.85 3.14
N ILE A 62 2.26 6.99 3.43
CA ILE A 62 3.32 6.83 2.44
C ILE A 62 3.96 5.45 2.65
N THR A 63 4.10 4.67 1.58
CA THR A 63 4.73 3.34 1.68
C THR A 63 6.18 3.43 2.16
N ARG A 64 6.56 2.48 3.01
CA ARG A 64 7.92 2.37 3.56
C ARG A 64 8.93 1.83 2.54
N ALA A 65 10.20 1.71 2.94
CA ALA A 65 11.27 1.19 2.10
C ALA A 65 10.98 -0.21 1.54
N ASP A 66 10.27 -1.04 2.30
CA ASP A 66 9.84 -2.38 1.93
C ASP A 66 8.47 -2.41 1.22
N GLY A 67 7.97 -1.26 0.78
CA GLY A 67 6.69 -1.10 0.10
C GLY A 67 5.46 -1.22 1.00
N SER A 68 5.62 -1.43 2.31
CA SER A 68 4.51 -1.70 3.21
C SER A 68 3.64 -0.47 3.52
N TYR A 69 2.35 -0.73 3.72
CA TYR A 69 1.36 0.23 4.25
C TYR A 69 0.30 -0.51 5.09
N GLU A 70 -0.42 0.22 5.94
CA GLU A 70 -1.47 -0.33 6.80
C GLU A 70 -2.51 0.72 7.20
N PHE A 71 -3.77 0.28 7.29
CA PHE A 71 -4.93 1.00 7.80
C PHE A 71 -5.77 0.13 8.73
N THR A 72 -6.52 0.80 9.59
CA THR A 72 -7.59 0.19 10.41
C THR A 72 -8.92 0.74 9.93
N LEU A 73 -9.84 -0.15 9.56
CA LEU A 73 -11.17 0.22 9.06
C LEU A 73 -12.25 -0.10 10.10
N ASP A 74 -13.08 0.89 10.40
CA ASP A 74 -14.30 0.65 11.18
C ASP A 74 -15.29 -0.22 10.37
N ARG A 75 -16.08 -1.06 11.06
CA ARG A 75 -17.28 -1.67 10.48
C ARG A 75 -18.36 -0.64 10.16
N GLY A 76 -19.29 -1.00 9.28
CA GLY A 76 -20.45 -0.15 8.97
C GLY A 76 -20.19 0.92 7.91
N TRP A 77 -19.10 0.81 7.15
CA TRP A 77 -18.70 1.83 6.17
C TRP A 77 -18.25 1.22 4.86
N ARG A 78 -18.29 2.04 3.81
CA ARG A 78 -17.62 1.77 2.54
C ARG A 78 -16.35 2.59 2.44
N TYR A 79 -15.30 1.92 2.03
CA TYR A 79 -13.99 2.52 1.84
C TYR A 79 -13.52 2.35 0.41
N SER A 80 -12.71 3.30 -0.05
CA SER A 80 -11.88 3.16 -1.24
C SER A 80 -10.42 3.39 -0.86
N VAL A 81 -9.54 2.50 -1.29
CA VAL A 81 -8.08 2.61 -1.05
C VAL A 81 -7.40 2.97 -2.35
N TRP A 82 -6.87 4.19 -2.43
CA TRP A 82 -6.27 4.77 -3.63
C TRP A 82 -4.76 4.76 -3.54
N TYR A 83 -4.08 4.32 -4.60
CA TYR A 83 -2.62 4.24 -4.71
C TYR A 83 -2.16 5.20 -5.79
N SER A 84 -1.28 6.13 -5.44
CA SER A 84 -0.82 7.17 -6.36
C SER A 84 0.67 7.46 -6.16
N LYS A 85 1.36 7.71 -7.26
CA LYS A 85 2.77 8.13 -7.28
C LYS A 85 3.03 8.86 -8.59
N GLN A 86 3.93 9.83 -8.58
CA GLN A 86 4.32 10.54 -9.79
C GLN A 86 4.80 9.56 -10.88
N ASP A 87 4.45 9.83 -12.14
CA ASP A 87 4.79 9.02 -13.32
C ASP A 87 4.32 7.56 -13.23
N ARG A 88 3.30 7.31 -12.40
CA ARG A 88 2.63 6.01 -12.26
C ARG A 88 1.12 6.17 -12.42
N ILE A 89 0.47 5.13 -12.91
CA ILE A 89 -0.99 5.10 -12.99
C ILE A 89 -1.58 5.06 -11.58
N THR A 90 -2.59 5.91 -11.33
CA THR A 90 -3.37 5.86 -10.09
C THR A 90 -4.37 4.71 -10.16
N LYS A 91 -4.45 3.92 -9.09
CA LYS A 91 -5.31 2.72 -9.00
C LYS A 91 -6.06 2.74 -7.69
N HIS A 92 -7.17 2.00 -7.60
CA HIS A 92 -7.86 1.82 -6.32
C HIS A 92 -8.56 0.46 -6.21
N ILE A 93 -8.98 0.14 -4.99
CA ILE A 93 -9.89 -0.95 -4.65
C ILE A 93 -10.99 -0.42 -3.75
N ASP A 94 -12.10 -1.15 -3.67
CA ASP A 94 -13.20 -0.84 -2.76
C ASP A 94 -13.40 -1.94 -1.72
N VAL A 95 -13.70 -1.52 -0.49
CA VAL A 95 -13.88 -2.40 0.66
C VAL A 95 -15.16 -2.02 1.39
N ASN A 96 -16.13 -2.93 1.42
CA ASN A 96 -17.40 -2.76 2.11
C ASN A 96 -17.41 -3.52 3.45
N THR A 97 -17.39 -2.79 4.55
CA THR A 97 -17.45 -3.33 5.93
C THR A 97 -18.85 -3.29 6.54
N GLU A 98 -19.89 -2.89 5.78
CA GLU A 98 -21.27 -2.77 6.26
C GLU A 98 -21.88 -4.11 6.68
N GLY A 99 -21.50 -5.21 6.01
CA GLY A 99 -22.02 -6.55 6.28
C GLY A 99 -21.46 -7.22 7.54
N ILE A 100 -20.47 -6.62 8.22
CA ILE A 100 -19.84 -7.19 9.40
C ILE A 100 -20.84 -7.17 10.58
N PRO A 101 -21.06 -8.30 11.28
CA PRO A 101 -22.00 -8.37 12.39
C PRO A 101 -21.58 -7.47 13.56
N ALA A 102 -22.54 -7.11 14.41
CA ALA A 102 -22.27 -6.21 15.52
C ALA A 102 -21.34 -6.81 16.60
N TYR A 103 -21.38 -8.14 16.73
CA TYR A 103 -20.57 -8.91 17.66
C TYR A 103 -19.85 -10.02 16.89
N PRO A 104 -18.74 -9.69 16.21
CA PRO A 104 -17.87 -10.70 15.63
C PRO A 104 -17.24 -11.54 16.73
N ASP A 105 -16.94 -12.80 16.41
CA ASP A 105 -16.32 -13.77 17.31
C ASP A 105 -14.79 -13.64 17.40
N VAL A 106 -14.22 -12.74 16.62
CA VAL A 106 -12.79 -12.43 16.58
C VAL A 106 -12.57 -10.94 16.84
N PRO A 107 -11.40 -10.54 17.36
CA PRO A 107 -11.13 -9.13 17.68
C PRO A 107 -11.05 -8.22 16.43
N PHE A 108 -10.62 -8.78 15.29
CA PHE A 108 -10.54 -8.09 14.00
C PHE A 108 -10.53 -9.09 12.85
N TYR A 109 -10.82 -8.61 11.64
CA TYR A 109 -10.50 -9.31 10.39
C TYR A 109 -9.23 -8.72 9.78
N GLU A 110 -8.51 -9.52 8.98
CA GLU A 110 -7.32 -9.07 8.27
C GLU A 110 -7.52 -9.18 6.76
N MET A 111 -7.04 -8.19 6.03
CA MET A 111 -7.03 -8.13 4.58
C MET A 111 -5.61 -7.83 4.10
N ASP A 112 -5.04 -8.76 3.35
CA ASP A 112 -3.80 -8.54 2.62
C ASP A 112 -4.10 -8.06 1.19
N VAL A 113 -3.68 -6.83 0.89
CA VAL A 113 -3.96 -6.13 -0.36
C VAL A 113 -2.64 -5.71 -0.99
N GLN A 114 -2.14 -6.57 -1.87
CA GLN A 114 -0.95 -6.29 -2.68
C GLN A 114 -1.34 -5.42 -3.89
N MET A 115 -0.47 -4.46 -4.25
CA MET A 115 -0.70 -3.59 -5.39
C MET A 115 0.57 -3.46 -6.24
N THR A 116 0.43 -3.55 -7.56
CA THR A 116 1.51 -3.26 -8.51
C THR A 116 1.30 -1.91 -9.18
N MET A 117 2.33 -1.07 -9.20
CA MET A 117 2.30 0.20 -9.93
C MET A 117 2.93 0.01 -11.30
N VAL A 118 2.32 0.64 -12.29
CA VAL A 118 2.78 0.67 -13.67
C VAL A 118 3.07 2.11 -14.06
N GLU A 119 4.01 2.30 -14.96
CA GLU A 119 4.40 3.62 -15.44
C GLU A 119 3.30 4.24 -16.28
N TRP A 120 3.21 5.56 -16.23
CA TRP A 120 2.39 6.29 -17.17
C TRP A 120 3.10 6.36 -18.53
N ILE A 121 2.40 6.06 -19.61
CA ILE A 121 2.90 6.15 -20.99
C ILE A 121 2.00 7.13 -21.73
N ASN A 122 2.59 8.09 -22.44
CA ASN A 122 1.85 8.98 -23.33
C ASN A 122 1.00 8.18 -24.32
N ASP A 123 -0.21 8.68 -24.59
CA ASP A 123 -1.11 8.16 -25.63
C ASP A 123 -1.61 6.72 -25.41
N PHE A 124 -1.54 6.19 -24.18
CA PHE A 124 -2.17 4.92 -23.82
C PHE A 124 -3.50 5.16 -23.10
N ASP A 125 -4.52 4.36 -23.42
CA ASP A 125 -5.84 4.45 -22.79
C ASP A 125 -5.85 3.75 -21.41
N PHE A 126 -5.96 4.54 -20.36
CA PHE A 126 -5.94 4.08 -18.97
C PHE A 126 -7.33 4.02 -18.32
N ALA A 127 -8.42 4.19 -19.09
CA ALA A 127 -9.79 4.30 -18.55
C ALA A 127 -10.22 3.09 -17.69
N ILE A 128 -9.64 1.90 -17.90
CA ILE A 128 -9.93 0.73 -17.05
C ILE A 128 -9.51 0.94 -15.58
N PHE A 129 -8.48 1.75 -15.32
CA PHE A 129 -7.95 2.01 -13.97
C PHE A 129 -8.77 3.06 -13.21
N ASP A 130 -9.73 3.71 -13.87
CA ASP A 130 -10.73 4.58 -13.21
C ASP A 130 -11.80 3.75 -12.47
N GLN A 131 -11.88 2.45 -12.76
CA GLN A 131 -12.70 1.49 -12.01
C GLN A 131 -11.88 0.83 -10.90
N ALA A 132 -12.55 0.37 -9.84
CA ALA A 132 -11.89 -0.37 -8.78
C ALA A 132 -11.27 -1.65 -9.34
N LEU A 133 -10.02 -1.96 -9.00
CA LEU A 133 -9.37 -3.17 -9.49
C LEU A 133 -9.84 -4.44 -8.77
N GLY A 134 -10.48 -4.27 -7.62
CA GLY A 134 -11.09 -5.33 -6.83
C GLY A 134 -12.05 -4.74 -5.83
N GLU A 135 -13.06 -5.53 -5.49
CA GLU A 135 -14.04 -5.22 -4.46
C GLU A 135 -14.00 -6.30 -3.39
N ALA A 136 -14.09 -5.91 -2.13
CA ALA A 136 -14.17 -6.85 -1.02
C ALA A 136 -15.37 -6.53 -0.12
N SER A 137 -15.98 -7.59 0.42
CA SER A 137 -17.08 -7.48 1.38
C SER A 137 -17.04 -8.61 2.39
N PHE A 138 -17.71 -8.44 3.51
CA PHE A 138 -17.93 -9.53 4.44
C PHE A 138 -18.82 -10.62 3.81
N LYS A 139 -18.43 -11.88 3.93
CA LYS A 139 -19.22 -13.03 3.48
C LYS A 139 -19.53 -13.94 4.67
N GLN A 140 -20.83 -14.14 4.93
CA GLN A 140 -21.30 -14.96 6.05
C GLN A 140 -20.85 -16.42 5.95
N SER A 141 -20.70 -16.96 4.74
CA SER A 141 -20.29 -18.36 4.50
C SER A 141 -18.91 -18.68 5.06
N VAL A 142 -17.98 -17.73 5.00
CA VAL A 142 -16.60 -17.88 5.52
C VAL A 142 -16.37 -17.04 6.78
N ARG A 143 -17.40 -16.30 7.22
CA ARG A 143 -17.39 -15.40 8.39
C ARG A 143 -16.16 -14.48 8.44
N ASN A 144 -15.79 -13.93 7.29
CA ASN A 144 -14.63 -13.07 7.13
C ASN A 144 -14.84 -12.08 5.96
N MET A 145 -13.94 -11.10 5.82
CA MET A 145 -13.79 -10.32 4.60
C MET A 145 -13.34 -11.22 3.45
N SER A 146 -13.89 -11.01 2.27
CA SER A 146 -13.54 -11.78 1.07
C SER A 146 -13.69 -10.92 -0.18
N TRP A 147 -12.86 -11.21 -1.17
CA TRP A 147 -12.96 -10.62 -2.50
C TRP A 147 -14.27 -11.02 -3.17
N ASP A 148 -14.86 -10.09 -3.91
CA ASP A 148 -16.03 -10.35 -4.73
C ASP A 148 -15.61 -11.06 -6.02
N LEU A 149 -15.90 -12.36 -6.08
CA LEU A 149 -15.51 -13.21 -7.20
C LEU A 149 -16.28 -12.84 -8.48
N ASP A 150 -17.55 -12.47 -8.37
CA ASP A 150 -18.36 -12.08 -9.52
C ASP A 150 -17.82 -10.78 -10.15
N TYR A 151 -17.42 -9.81 -9.32
CA TYR A 151 -16.72 -8.61 -9.77
C TYR A 151 -15.39 -8.97 -10.44
N THR A 152 -14.58 -9.78 -9.77
CA THR A 152 -13.25 -10.18 -10.22
C THR A 152 -13.32 -10.87 -11.58
N GLU A 153 -14.26 -11.80 -11.77
CA GLU A 153 -14.43 -12.55 -13.02
C GLU A 153 -14.83 -11.65 -14.19
N LYS A 154 -15.64 -10.62 -13.94
CA LYS A 154 -16.04 -9.62 -14.95
C LYS A 154 -14.88 -8.67 -15.30
N MET A 155 -14.12 -8.23 -14.31
CA MET A 155 -13.03 -7.27 -14.48
C MET A 155 -11.80 -7.91 -15.16
N ARG A 156 -11.47 -9.15 -14.76
CA ARG A 156 -10.27 -9.88 -15.20
C ARG A 156 -10.01 -9.87 -16.71
N PRO A 157 -10.95 -10.21 -17.62
CA PRO A 157 -10.65 -10.26 -19.05
C PRO A 157 -10.27 -8.89 -19.62
N THR A 158 -10.97 -7.83 -19.21
CA THR A 158 -10.73 -6.47 -19.67
C THR A 158 -9.39 -5.94 -19.14
N LEU A 159 -9.12 -6.16 -17.85
CA LEU A 159 -7.85 -5.80 -17.23
C LEU A 159 -6.69 -6.55 -17.88
N ALA A 160 -6.83 -7.87 -18.10
CA ALA A 160 -5.78 -8.69 -18.73
C ALA A 160 -5.47 -8.23 -20.15
N LYS A 161 -6.50 -7.94 -20.96
CA LYS A 161 -6.33 -7.41 -22.31
C LYS A 161 -5.60 -6.06 -22.28
N THR A 162 -6.03 -5.15 -21.41
CA THR A 162 -5.41 -3.82 -21.28
C THR A 162 -3.95 -3.94 -20.85
N MET A 163 -3.64 -4.83 -19.90
CA MET A 163 -2.28 -5.06 -19.44
C MET A 163 -1.38 -5.68 -20.52
N ASP A 164 -1.89 -6.59 -21.34
CA ASP A 164 -1.15 -7.14 -22.49
C ASP A 164 -0.82 -6.05 -23.53
N GLU A 165 -1.79 -5.18 -23.85
CA GLU A 165 -1.57 -4.03 -24.73
C GLU A 165 -0.58 -3.02 -24.12
N TYR A 166 -0.68 -2.78 -22.81
CA TYR A 166 0.24 -1.93 -22.06
C TYR A 166 1.67 -2.46 -22.15
N GLU A 167 1.89 -3.74 -21.91
CA GLU A 167 3.24 -4.32 -21.93
C GLU A 167 3.88 -4.28 -23.32
N LYS A 168 3.10 -4.55 -24.37
CA LYS A 168 3.54 -4.38 -25.77
C LYS A 168 3.95 -2.94 -26.05
N THR A 169 3.12 -1.99 -25.62
CA THR A 169 3.37 -0.56 -25.79
C THR A 169 4.59 -0.11 -25.01
N TYR A 170 4.73 -0.53 -23.75
CA TYR A 170 5.87 -0.25 -22.87
C TYR A 170 7.19 -0.72 -23.49
N ARG A 171 7.26 -1.97 -23.97
CA ARG A 171 8.46 -2.50 -24.64
C ARG A 171 8.81 -1.70 -25.89
N GLY A 172 7.82 -1.33 -26.70
CA GLY A 172 8.01 -0.48 -27.87
C GLY A 172 8.49 0.93 -27.51
N TYR A 173 7.90 1.53 -26.48
CA TYR A 173 8.25 2.84 -25.95
C TYR A 173 9.71 2.87 -25.50
N TYR A 174 10.16 1.88 -24.73
CA TYR A 174 11.54 1.81 -24.28
C TYR A 174 12.55 1.53 -25.40
N LYS A 175 12.19 0.72 -26.41
CA LYS A 175 13.02 0.56 -27.62
C LYS A 175 13.21 1.88 -28.36
N ARG A 176 12.13 2.65 -28.55
CA ARG A 176 12.18 3.97 -29.22
C ARG A 176 12.97 4.99 -28.41
N LYS A 177 12.78 5.02 -27.09
CA LYS A 177 13.49 5.93 -26.18
C LYS A 177 15.00 5.67 -26.20
N SER A 178 15.41 4.39 -26.12
CA SER A 178 16.83 3.99 -26.23
C SER A 178 17.45 4.37 -27.57
N ALA A 179 16.75 4.13 -28.69
CA ALA A 179 17.23 4.48 -30.03
C ALA A 179 17.41 6.00 -30.25
N ARG A 180 16.65 6.83 -29.53
CA ARG A 180 16.75 8.30 -29.58
C ARG A 180 17.90 8.86 -28.73
N GLN A 181 18.38 8.10 -27.74
CA GLN A 181 19.47 8.55 -26.89
C GLN A 181 20.80 8.17 -27.56
N PRO A 182 21.62 9.13 -28.02
CA PRO A 182 22.88 8.81 -28.69
C PRO A 182 23.76 8.00 -27.72
N PRO A 183 24.56 7.04 -28.22
CA PRO A 183 25.37 6.20 -27.35
C PRO A 183 26.30 7.09 -26.53
N THR A 184 26.10 7.07 -25.22
CA THR A 184 26.95 7.77 -24.25
C THR A 184 28.38 7.31 -24.52
N LYS A 185 29.25 8.24 -24.97
CA LYS A 185 30.66 7.95 -25.21
C LYS A 185 31.20 7.21 -24.00
N ARG A 186 31.68 5.97 -24.20
CA ARG A 186 32.47 5.25 -23.21
C ARG A 186 33.65 6.18 -22.86
N VAL A 187 33.63 6.75 -21.66
CA VAL A 187 34.82 7.37 -21.09
C VAL A 187 35.77 6.19 -20.88
N ALA A 188 36.76 6.08 -21.75
CA ALA A 188 37.86 5.16 -21.53
C ALA A 188 38.50 5.55 -20.21
N VAL A 189 38.35 4.69 -19.20
CA VAL A 189 39.20 4.71 -18.02
C VAL A 189 40.60 4.39 -18.55
N VAL A 190 41.40 5.43 -18.76
CA VAL A 190 42.83 5.28 -18.99
C VAL A 190 43.42 4.78 -17.69
N ASP A 191 43.79 3.52 -17.70
CA ASP A 191 44.51 2.84 -16.64
C ASP A 191 45.90 3.50 -16.51
N SER A 192 46.07 4.41 -15.55
CA SER A 192 47.36 5.02 -15.26
C SER A 192 48.07 4.23 -14.15
N ALA A 193 48.55 3.04 -14.51
CA ALA A 193 49.56 2.31 -13.76
C ALA A 193 50.65 1.87 -14.75
N GLY A 194 51.80 2.57 -14.74
CA GLY A 194 52.89 2.32 -15.69
C GLY A 194 54.11 3.18 -15.42
N THR A 195 54.86 2.79 -14.39
CA THR A 195 56.29 3.01 -14.13
C THR A 195 57.11 3.66 -15.26
N VAL A 196 57.75 4.78 -14.96
CA VAL A 196 58.86 5.35 -15.76
C VAL A 196 60.19 4.92 -15.10
N PRO A 197 61.13 4.25 -15.80
CA PRO A 197 62.51 4.18 -15.36
C PRO A 197 63.23 5.44 -15.88
N VAL A 198 63.81 6.25 -14.97
CA VAL A 198 64.73 7.31 -15.38
C VAL A 198 66.15 6.87 -15.03
N ARG A 199 66.95 6.92 -16.09
CA ARG A 199 68.34 6.54 -16.27
C ARG A 199 69.26 7.57 -15.61
N GLU A 200 70.34 7.05 -15.06
CA GLU A 200 71.52 7.72 -14.53
C GLU A 200 72.20 8.64 -15.57
N GLU A 201 72.42 9.92 -15.21
CA GLU A 201 73.58 10.72 -15.64
C GLU A 201 73.64 12.08 -14.88
N ASP A 202 74.67 12.20 -14.03
CA ASP A 202 75.52 13.36 -13.75
C ASP A 202 74.95 14.78 -13.58
N ARG A 203 75.00 15.29 -12.33
CA ARG A 203 75.83 16.47 -12.00
C ARG A 203 75.98 16.73 -10.48
N LYS A 204 77.24 16.70 -10.04
CA LYS A 204 77.89 17.29 -8.84
C LYS A 204 77.54 16.78 -7.44
#